data_AF-A0A527H8F0-F1
#
_entry.id   AF-A0A527H8F0-F1
#
_cell.length_a   1.000
_cell.length_b   1.000
_cell.length_c   1.000
_cell.angle_alpha   90.00
_cell.angle_beta   90.00
_cell.angle_gamma   90.00
#
_symmetry.space_group_name_H-M   'P 1'
#
loop_
_entity.id
_entity.type
_entity.pdbx_description
1 polymer ?
#
loop_
_entity_poly.entity_id
_entity_poly.type
_entity_poly.pdbx_seq_one_letter_code
_entity_poly.pdbx_strand_id
1 'polypeptide(L)' 'ECTFCAGCVEQVLGGICPNCGGGFSARPIRPPAMLKKYPASRRRVLKAEGCGPSKAA' A
#
# COMPACT_ATOMS: atom_id res chain seq x y z
N GLU A 1 -3.91 9.07 3.04
CA GLU A 1 -3.50 8.48 1.76
C GLU A 1 -3.53 6.97 1.90
N CYS A 2 -4.42 6.29 1.17
CA CYS A 2 -4.50 4.83 1.18
C CYS A 2 -3.43 4.29 0.22
N THR A 3 -2.62 3.32 0.64
CA THR A 3 -1.55 2.74 -0.18
C THR A 3 -1.57 1.22 -0.06
N PHE A 4 -1.48 0.55 -1.20
CA PHE A 4 -1.43 -0.91 -1.29
C PHE A 4 -0.35 -1.30 -2.31
N CYS A 5 0.18 -2.53 -2.23
CA CYS A 5 1.10 -3.02 -3.25
C CYS A 5 0.35 -3.36 -4.54
N ALA A 6 1.07 -3.41 -5.67
CA ALA A 6 0.49 -3.73 -6.98
C ALA A 6 -0.26 -5.07 -6.97
N GLY A 7 0.33 -6.11 -6.38
CA GLY A 7 -0.31 -7.43 -6.25
C GLY A 7 -1.65 -7.38 -5.49
N CYS A 8 -1.76 -6.60 -4.41
CA CYS A 8 -3.05 -6.44 -3.72
C CYS A 8 -4.07 -5.69 -4.57
N VAL A 9 -3.64 -4.64 -5.28
CA VAL A 9 -4.52 -3.88 -6.17
C VAL A 9 -5.13 -4.78 -7.24
N GLU A 10 -4.31 -5.64 -7.84
CA GLU A 10 -4.72 -6.52 -8.95
C GLU A 10 -5.47 -7.77 -8.47
N GLN A 11 -4.92 -8.47 -7.46
CA GLN A 11 -5.36 -9.82 -7.11
C GLN A 11 -6.34 -9.88 -5.93
N VAL A 12 -6.41 -8.82 -5.12
CA VAL A 12 -7.26 -8.79 -3.90
C VAL A 12 -8.38 -7.75 -4.05
N LEU A 13 -8.04 -6.54 -4.48
CA LEU A 13 -8.92 -5.37 -4.40
C LEU A 13 -9.65 -5.04 -5.70
N GLY A 14 -9.23 -5.62 -6.83
CA GLY A 14 -9.89 -5.44 -8.13
C GLY A 14 -9.92 -3.98 -8.60
N GLY A 15 -8.87 -3.22 -8.30
CA GLY A 15 -8.76 -1.82 -8.73
C GLY A 15 -9.56 -0.80 -7.92
N ILE A 16 -10.31 -1.22 -6.88
CA ILE A 16 -11.11 -0.32 -6.04
C ILE A 16 -10.55 -0.28 -4.61
N CYS A 17 -10.33 0.93 -4.09
CA CYS A 17 -9.86 1.14 -2.73
C CYS A 17 -10.94 0.75 -1.69
N PRO A 18 -10.67 -0.19 -0.77
CA PRO A 18 -11.65 -0.62 0.22
C PRO A 18 -11.93 0.44 1.30
N ASN A 19 -11.06 1.46 1.41
CA ASN A 19 -11.19 2.50 2.43
C ASN A 19 -12.01 3.71 1.94
N CYS A 20 -12.01 4.00 0.64
CA CYS A 20 -12.63 5.22 0.10
C CYS A 20 -13.37 5.05 -1.23
N GLY A 21 -13.38 3.86 -1.84
CA GLY A 21 -14.06 3.58 -3.11
C GLY A 21 -13.38 4.15 -4.37
N GLY A 22 -12.28 4.90 -4.23
CA GLY A 22 -11.53 5.44 -5.36
C GLY A 22 -10.63 4.41 -6.07
N GLY A 23 -10.15 4.77 -7.26
CA GLY A 23 -9.15 3.98 -8.00
C GLY A 23 -7.71 4.14 -7.46
N PHE A 24 -6.77 3.42 -8.07
CA PHE A 24 -5.35 3.47 -7.71
C PHE A 24 -4.49 4.13 -8.78
N SER A 25 -3.42 4.79 -8.36
CA SER A 25 -2.37 5.33 -9.22
C SER A 25 -0.99 5.03 -8.64
N ALA A 26 0.04 5.08 -9.49
CA ALA A 26 1.42 4.86 -9.04
C ALA A 26 1.84 5.96 -8.05
N ARG A 27 2.48 5.55 -6.95
CA ARG A 27 2.97 6.52 -5.96
C ARG A 27 4.19 7.25 -6.51
N PRO A 28 4.29 8.57 -6.29
CA PRO A 28 5.47 9.33 -6.68
C PRO A 28 6.69 8.86 -5.88
N ILE A 29 7.84 8.88 -6.55
CA ILE A 29 9.13 8.52 -5.94
C ILE A 29 9.50 9.57 -4.90
N ARG A 30 9.90 9.13 -3.69
CA ARG A 30 10.45 10.01 -2.67
C ARG A 30 11.95 10.24 -2.93
N PRO A 31 12.41 11.47 -3.21
CA PRO A 31 13.81 11.72 -3.52
C PRO A 31 14.77 11.36 -2.37
N PRO A 32 16.04 11.00 -2.66
CA PRO A 32 17.02 10.60 -1.64
C PRO A 32 17.23 11.63 -0.52
N ALA A 33 17.25 12.92 -0.86
CA ALA A 33 17.38 13.99 0.13
C ALA A 33 16.23 14.00 1.15
N MET A 34 15.01 13.71 0.68
CA MET A 34 13.83 13.63 1.56
C MET A 34 13.84 12.36 2.40
N LEU A 35 14.42 11.25 1.92
CA LEU A 35 14.62 10.05 2.73
C LEU A 35 15.62 10.30 3.88
N LYS A 36 16.68 11.08 3.63
CA LYS A 36 17.65 11.46 4.67
C LYS A 36 17.02 12.38 5.72
N LYS A 37 16.21 13.36 5.27
CA LYS A 37 15.54 14.33 6.16
C LYS A 37 14.37 13.72 6.93
N TYR A 38 13.61 12.83 6.30
CA TYR A 38 12.41 12.17 6.84
C TYR A 38 12.49 10.65 6.65
N PRO A 39 13.30 9.95 7.46
CA PRO A 39 13.51 8.51 7.31
C PRO A 39 12.24 7.72 7.62
N ALA A 40 12.13 6.55 7.01
CA ALA A 40 11.03 5.63 7.30
C ALA A 40 11.08 5.15 8.77
N SER A 41 9.90 4.91 9.35
CA SER A 41 9.80 4.33 10.70
C SER A 41 10.50 2.98 10.78
N ARG A 42 11.29 2.78 11.85
CA ARG A 42 11.89 1.48 12.19
C ARG A 42 10.88 0.50 12.80
N ARG A 43 9.79 1.02 13.38
CA ARG A 43 8.72 0.20 13.94
C ARG A 43 7.77 -0.23 12.83
N ARG A 44 7.60 -1.55 12.66
CA ARG A 44 6.54 -2.12 11.83
C ARG A 44 5.22 -2.07 12.60
N VAL A 45 4.16 -1.65 11.92
CA VAL A 45 2.79 -1.67 12.43
C VAL A 45 2.02 -2.63 11.54
N LEU A 46 1.48 -3.69 12.13
CA LEU A 46 0.74 -4.74 11.45
C LEU A 46 -0.72 -4.70 11.89
N LYS A 47 -1.62 -5.07 10.99
CA LYS A 47 -3.02 -5.30 11.31
C LYS A 47 -3.15 -6.63 12.06
N ALA A 48 -3.82 -6.63 13.21
CA ALA A 48 -3.88 -7.81 14.09
C ALA A 48 -4.53 -9.02 13.41
N GLU A 49 -5.53 -8.79 12.58
CA GLU A 49 -6.29 -9.83 11.87
C GLU A 49 -5.58 -10.30 10.59
N GLY A 50 -4.43 -9.72 10.24
CA GLY A 50 -3.70 -10.03 9.02
C GLY A 50 -4.32 -9.46 7.74
N CYS A 51 -3.80 -9.91 6.60
CA CYS A 51 -4.31 -9.58 5.27
C CYS A 51 -5.34 -10.63 4.83
N GLY A 52 -6.31 -10.22 4.01
CA GLY A 52 -7.28 -11.15 3.39
C GLY A 52 -6.63 -12.09 2.36
N PRO A 53 -7.33 -13.16 1.96
CA PRO A 53 -6.81 -14.12 0.99
C PRO A 53 -6.58 -13.47 -0.37
N SER A 54 -5.45 -13.79 -1.01
CA SER A 54 -5.23 -13.48 -2.43
C SER A 54 -6.03 -14.42 -3.31
N LYS A 55 -6.59 -13.94 -4.41
CA LYS A 55 -7.05 -14.84 -5.48
C LYS A 55 -5.82 -15.62 -5.95
N ALA A 56 -5.87 -16.96 -5.85
CA ALA A 56 -4.83 -17.81 -6.39
C ALA A 56 -4.73 -17.57 -7.91
N ALA A 57 -3.50 -17.55 -8.42
CA ALA A 57 -3.23 -17.47 -9.86
C ALA A 57 -3.68 -18.75 -10.57
#